data_AF-A0A7H4P5B5-F1
#
_entry.id   AF-A0A7H4P5B5-F1
#
_cell.length_a   1.000
_cell.length_b   1.000
_cell.length_c   1.000
_cell.angle_alpha   90.00
_cell.angle_beta   90.00
_cell.angle_gamma   90.00
#
_symmetry.space_group_name_H-M   'P 1'
#
loop_
_entity.id
_entity.type
_entity.pdbx_description
1 polymer ?
#
loop_
_entity_poly.entity_id
_entity_poly.type
_entity_poly.pdbx_seq_one_letter_code
_entity_poly.pdbx_strand_id
1 'polypeptide(L)' 'MDYLINRDWLINMSVWYMDIDTTANYKLAGAQQHDSIRLDPWVFMFSAGYRF' A
#
# COMPACT_ATOMS: atom_id res chain seq x y z
N MET A 1 6.43 3.74 13.68
CA MET A 1 7.31 4.07 14.83
C MET A 1 7.94 5.40 14.51
N ASP A 2 7.66 6.44 15.29
CA ASP A 2 8.18 7.78 15.06
C ASP A 2 9.38 8.04 15.98
N TYR A 3 10.55 8.26 15.41
CA TYR A 3 11.76 8.64 16.14
C TYR A 3 12.19 10.03 15.66
N LEU A 4 12.16 11.00 16.57
CA LEU A 4 12.74 12.33 16.36
C LEU A 4 14.25 12.23 16.45
N ILE A 5 14.95 12.35 15.32
CA ILE A 5 16.41 12.26 15.27
C ILE A 5 17.05 13.60 15.65
N ASN A 6 16.37 14.72 15.43
CA ASN A 6 16.74 16.07 15.84
C ASN A 6 15.48 16.96 15.94
N ARG A 7 15.59 18.17 16.53
CA ARG A 7 14.44 19.10 16.75
C ARG A 7 13.69 19.46 15.45
N ASP A 8 14.36 19.34 14.31
CA ASP A 8 13.84 19.75 13.00
C ASP A 8 13.63 18.57 12.04
N TRP A 9 14.09 17.35 12.38
CA TRP A 9 14.04 16.18 11.49
C TRP A 9 13.18 15.05 12.09
N LEU A 10 12.17 14.67 11.32
CA LEU A 10 11.23 13.59 11.61
C LEU A 10 11.55 12.44 10.66
N ILE A 11 11.80 11.23 11.18
CA ILE A 11 11.79 10.02 10.35
C ILE A 11 10.54 9.21 10.71
N ASN A 12 9.74 8.89 9.71
CA ASN A 12 8.56 8.05 9.83
C ASN A 12 8.79 6.75 9.08
N MET A 13 8.58 5.64 9.78
CA MET A 13 8.51 4.30 9.20
C MET A 13 7.16 3.70 9.57
N SER A 14 6.39 3.30 8.55
CA SER A 14 5.09 2.68 8.74
C SER A 14 4.94 1.44 7.86
N VAL A 15 4.25 0.43 8.41
CA VAL A 15 3.95 -0.84 7.75
C VAL A 15 2.46 -1.02 7.81
N TRP A 16 1.85 -1.28 6.65
CA TRP A 16 0.42 -1.38 6.49
C TRP A 16 0.10 -2.73 5.83
N TYR A 17 -0.84 -3.45 6.41
CA TYR A 17 -1.46 -4.60 5.75
C TYR A 17 -2.76 -4.11 5.12
N MET A 18 -2.88 -4.22 3.81
CA MET A 18 -4.09 -3.85 3.09
C MET A 18 -4.77 -5.12 2.60
N ASP A 19 -6.05 -5.26 2.93
CA ASP A 19 -6.92 -6.28 2.34
C ASP A 19 -7.58 -5.65 1.10
N ILE A 20 -7.13 -6.04 -0.09
CA ILE A 20 -7.65 -5.52 -1.36
C ILE A 20 -8.31 -6.67 -2.11
N ASP A 21 -9.63 -6.77 -1.93
CA ASP A 21 -10.50 -7.58 -2.78
C ASP A 21 -10.78 -6.84 -4.09
N THR A 22 -10.30 -7.39 -5.22
CA THR A 22 -10.62 -6.85 -6.55
C THR A 22 -11.20 -7.93 -7.45
N THR A 23 -12.28 -7.59 -8.15
CA THR A 23 -12.92 -8.49 -9.11
C THR A 23 -12.49 -8.08 -10.51
N ALA A 24 -11.65 -8.90 -11.15
CA ALA A 24 -11.21 -8.64 -12.51
C ALA A 24 -12.23 -9.21 -13.50
N ASN A 25 -12.93 -8.31 -14.18
CA ASN A 25 -13.93 -8.65 -15.20
C ASN A 25 -13.33 -8.44 -16.58
N TYR A 26 -13.08 -9.52 -17.32
CA TYR A 26 -12.57 -9.45 -18.69
C TYR A 26 -13.33 -10.39 -19.63
N LYS A 27 -13.41 -10.00 -20.91
CA LYS A 27 -13.99 -10.83 -21.96
C LYS A 27 -12.87 -11.54 -22.72
N LEU A 28 -12.80 -12.86 -22.62
CA LEU A 28 -11.88 -13.68 -23.40
C LEU A 28 -12.68 -14.43 -24.47
N ALA A 29 -12.36 -14.23 -25.75
CA ALA A 29 -13.02 -14.89 -26.89
C ALA A 29 -14.57 -14.80 -26.91
N GLY A 30 -15.13 -13.69 -26.42
CA GLY A 30 -16.59 -13.46 -26.38
C GLY A 30 -17.30 -14.01 -25.13
N ALA A 31 -16.62 -14.79 -24.29
CA ALA A 31 -17.13 -15.25 -22.99
C ALA A 31 -16.73 -14.28 -21.87
N GLN A 32 -17.67 -14.00 -20.96
CA GLN A 32 -17.41 -13.25 -19.73
C GLN A 32 -16.66 -14.13 -18.75
N GLN A 33 -15.48 -13.70 -18.31
CA GLN A 33 -14.71 -14.33 -17.23
C GLN A 33 -14.71 -13.41 -16.02
N HIS A 34 -15.03 -13.98 -14.85
CA HIS A 34 -14.94 -13.32 -13.55
C HIS A 34 -13.84 -14.03 -12.77
N ASP A 35 -12.66 -13.43 -12.69
CA ASP A 35 -11.61 -13.91 -11.80
C ASP A 35 -11.64 -13.09 -10.51
N SER A 36 -11.86 -13.78 -9.39
CA SER A 36 -11.76 -13.18 -8.06
C SER A 36 -10.30 -13.15 -7.66
N ILE A 37 -9.68 -11.99 -7.74
CA ILE A 37 -8.27 -11.82 -7.40
C ILE A 37 -8.19 -11.19 -6.02
N ARG A 38 -7.74 -11.97 -5.04
CA ARG A 38 -7.48 -11.47 -3.68
C ARG A 38 -6.02 -11.05 -3.60
N LEU A 39 -5.78 -9.77 -3.34
CA LEU A 39 -4.44 -9.23 -3.11
C LEU A 39 -4.32 -8.84 -1.64
N ASP A 40 -3.40 -9.50 -0.94
CA ASP A 40 -3.02 -9.23 0.44
C ASP A 40 -1.63 -8.58 0.53
N PRO A 41 -1.41 -7.35 -0.01
CA PRO A 41 -0.09 -6.76 -0.05
C PRO A 41 0.33 -6.19 1.31
N TRP A 42 1.62 -6.35 1.59
CA TRP A 42 2.32 -5.61 2.64
C TRP A 42 2.91 -4.35 2.04
N VAL A 43 2.53 -3.20 2.58
CA VAL A 43 3.03 -1.89 2.14
C VAL A 43 3.97 -1.33 3.20
N PHE A 44 5.18 -1.00 2.77
CA PHE A 44 6.22 -0.41 3.62
C PHE A 44 6.47 1.03 3.17
N MET A 45 6.31 1.99 4.08
CA MET A 45 6.55 3.39 3.82
C MET A 45 7.67 3.90 4.73
N PHE A 46 8.65 4.57 4.11
CA PHE A 46 9.73 5.28 4.77
C PHE A 46 9.70 6.73 4.32
N SER A 47 9.58 7.68 5.24
CA SER A 47 9.67 9.10 4.94
C SER A 47 10.55 9.84 5.93
N ALA A 48 11.12 10.94 5.44
CA ALA A 48 11.82 11.92 6.25
C ALA A 48 11.14 13.28 6.05
N GLY A 49 10.75 13.93 7.14
CA GLY A 49 10.18 15.27 7.15
C GLY A 49 11.13 16.25 7.83
N TYR A 50 11.24 17.45 7.27
CA TYR A 50 12.02 18.54 7.86
C TYR A 50 11.07 19.70 8.18
N ARG A 51 11.15 20.23 9.40
CA ARG A 51 10.32 21.35 9.86
C ARG A 51 11.16 22.64 9.89
N PHE A 52 10.79 23.60 9.04
CA PHE A 52 11.32 24.97 9.03
C PHE A 52 10.59 25.86 10.05
#